data_AF-A0A7W3JAG3-F1
#
_entry.id   AF-A0A7W3JAG3-F1
#
_cell.length_a   1.000
_cell.length_b   1.000
_cell.length_c   1.000
_cell.angle_alpha   90.00
_cell.angle_beta   90.00
_cell.angle_gamma   90.00
#
_symmetry.space_group_name_H-M   'P 1'
#
loop_
_entity.id
_entity.type
_entity.pdbx_description
1 polymer ?
#
loop_
_entity_poly.entity_id
_entity_poly.type
_entity_poly.pdbx_seq_one_letter_code
_entity_poly.pdbx_strand_id
1 'polypeptide(L)'
;MFVALIEILDVLGEERVAGLTILRGSVRIEPSRLSDGVVMARELGLTEGVVHRLATPAVADWSGTVAGLECHVRSLAGAVR
;
A
#
# COMPACT_ATOMS: atom_id res chain seq x y z
N MET A 1 14.40 2.90 -9.11
CA MET A 1 14.09 2.52 -7.72
C MET A 1 13.97 3.74 -6.82
N PHE A 2 15.03 4.54 -6.60
CA PHE A 2 14.92 5.75 -5.76
C PHE A 2 13.90 6.78 -6.27
N VAL A 3 13.83 7.03 -7.58
CA VAL A 3 12.83 7.94 -8.18
C VAL A 3 11.39 7.48 -7.91
N ALA A 4 11.11 6.19 -8.13
CA ALA A 4 9.79 5.62 -7.86
C ALA A 4 9.36 5.74 -6.39
N LEU A 5 10.31 5.65 -5.44
CA LEU A 5 9.99 5.82 -4.02
C LEU A 5 9.66 7.27 -3.67
N ILE A 6 10.35 8.24 -4.27
CA ILE A 6 10.04 9.67 -4.11
C ILE A 6 8.63 9.94 -4.65
N GLU A 7 8.30 9.44 -5.84
CA GLU A 7 6.95 9.60 -6.43
C GLU A 7 5.85 8.98 -5.55
N ILE A 8 6.10 7.80 -4.98
CA ILE A 8 5.17 7.16 -4.04
C ILE A 8 4.98 8.01 -2.78
N LEU A 9 6.06 8.51 -2.19
CA LEU A 9 5.99 9.35 -0.99
C LEU A 9 5.36 10.71 -1.25
N ASP A 10 5.61 11.32 -2.41
CA ASP A 10 4.99 12.58 -2.83
C ASP A 10 3.47 12.44 -2.99
N VAL A 11 2.99 11.30 -3.49
CA VAL A 11 1.55 11.02 -3.62
C VAL A 11 0.90 10.76 -2.25
N LEU A 12 1.57 9.99 -1.40
CA LEU A 12 0.98 9.52 -0.15
C LEU A 12 1.10 10.50 1.02
N GLY A 13 2.14 11.33 1.04
CA GLY A 13 2.58 12.06 2.23
C GLY A 13 3.38 11.16 3.18
N GLU A 14 4.58 11.57 3.55
CA GLU A 14 5.48 10.80 4.42
C GLU A 14 4.85 10.51 5.80
N GLU A 15 4.05 11.45 6.33
CA GLU A 15 3.41 11.33 7.64
C GLU A 15 2.36 10.21 7.72
N ARG A 16 1.81 9.81 6.58
CA ARG A 16 0.83 8.73 6.46
C ARG A 16 1.47 7.35 6.31
N VAL A 17 2.80 7.29 6.15
CA VAL A 17 3.56 6.06 5.97
C VAL A 17 4.35 5.73 7.24
N ALA A 18 4.00 4.64 7.91
CA ALA A 18 4.76 4.13 9.06
C ALA A 18 6.09 3.49 8.63
N GLY A 19 6.12 2.89 7.45
CA GLY A 19 7.30 2.22 6.94
C GLY A 19 7.19 1.82 5.48
N LEU A 20 8.35 1.74 4.83
CA LEU A 20 8.52 1.17 3.50
C LEU A 20 9.50 0.00 3.59
N THR A 21 9.11 -1.16 3.09
CA THR A 21 10.02 -2.29 2.90
C THR A 21 10.25 -2.50 1.41
N ILE A 22 11.50 -2.33 0.98
CA ILE A 22 11.90 -2.55 -0.41
C ILE A 22 12.43 -3.97 -0.55
N LEU A 23 11.84 -4.71 -1.49
CA LEU A 23 12.28 -6.03 -1.90
C LEU A 23 12.76 -5.95 -3.35
N ARG A 24 13.32 -7.05 -3.88
CA ARG A 24 13.77 -7.08 -5.27
C ARG A 24 12.58 -6.92 -6.22
N GLY A 25 12.36 -5.70 -6.72
CA GLY A 25 11.32 -5.36 -7.69
C GLY A 25 9.97 -4.95 -7.11
N SER A 26 9.82 -4.96 -5.78
CA SER A 26 8.57 -4.57 -5.13
C SER A 26 8.79 -3.71 -3.89
N VAL A 27 7.77 -2.96 -3.52
CA VAL A 27 7.73 -2.15 -2.31
C VAL A 27 6.45 -2.47 -1.53
N ARG A 28 6.61 -2.71 -0.24
CA ARG A 28 5.49 -2.81 0.70
C ARG A 28 5.40 -1.51 1.47
N ILE A 29 4.21 -0.94 1.47
CA ILE A 29 3.88 0.32 2.13
C ILE A 29 3.02 -0.02 3.33
N GLU A 30 3.49 0.37 4.51
CA GLU A 30 2.76 0.22 5.77
C GLU A 30 2.16 1.57 6.15
N PRO A 31 0.82 1.72 6.10
CA PRO A 31 0.18 2.95 6.56
C PRO A 31 0.36 3.16 8.05
N SER A 32 0.53 4.41 8.47
CA SER A 32 0.47 4.84 9.88
C SER A 32 -0.88 4.47 10.53
N ARG A 33 -1.94 4.40 9.72
CA ARG A 33 -3.27 3.92 10.13
C ARG A 33 -3.81 2.95 9.10
N LEU A 34 -4.11 1.72 9.50
CA LEU A 34 -4.66 0.69 8.60
C LEU A 34 -6.03 1.07 7.98
N SER A 35 -6.77 2.00 8.61
CA SER A 35 -8.00 2.58 8.05
C SER A 35 -7.76 3.36 6.75
N ASP A 36 -6.56 3.91 6.60
CA ASP A 36 -6.23 4.82 5.50
C ASP A 36 -5.73 4.04 4.27
N GLY A 37 -5.40 2.75 4.45
CA GLY A 37 -4.78 1.91 3.43
C GLY A 37 -5.59 1.79 2.13
N VAL A 38 -6.93 1.76 2.18
CA VAL A 38 -7.74 1.74 0.94
C VAL A 38 -7.67 3.06 0.19
N VAL A 39 -7.64 4.18 0.92
CA VAL A 39 -7.50 5.51 0.31
C VAL A 39 -6.13 5.63 -0.34
N MET A 40 -5.07 5.25 0.38
CA MET A 40 -3.69 5.23 -0.13
C MET A 40 -3.52 4.32 -1.35
N ALA A 41 -4.11 3.12 -1.32
CA ALA A 41 -4.13 2.22 -2.46
C ALA A 41 -4.77 2.88 -3.70
N ARG A 42 -5.89 3.57 -3.53
CA ARG A 42 -6.57 4.30 -4.61
C ARG A 42 -5.78 5.50 -5.12
N GLU A 43 -5.14 6.26 -4.23
CA GLU A 43 -4.27 7.39 -4.58
C GLU A 43 -3.09 6.93 -5.45
N LEU A 44 -2.57 5.72 -5.19
CA LEU A 44 -1.53 5.07 -6.00
C LEU A 44 -2.06 4.33 -7.23
N GLY A 45 -3.38 4.30 -7.46
CA GLY A 45 -3.98 3.59 -8.58
C GLY A 45 -3.98 2.06 -8.47
N LEU A 46 -3.81 1.50 -7.26
CA LEU A 46 -3.90 0.06 -7.01
C LEU A 46 -5.37 -0.38 -7.08
N THR A 47 -5.64 -1.42 -7.87
CA THR A 47 -7.02 -1.86 -8.18
C THR A 47 -7.31 -3.28 -7.72
N GLU A 48 -6.29 -4.09 -7.45
CA GLU A 48 -6.44 -5.46 -7.00
C GLU A 48 -6.28 -5.53 -5.49
N GLY A 49 -7.25 -6.10 -4.78
CA GLY A 49 -7.22 -6.24 -3.33
C GLY A 49 -7.50 -7.68 -2.88
N VAL A 50 -6.56 -8.29 -2.17
CA VAL A 50 -6.71 -9.65 -1.62
C VAL A 50 -6.95 -9.59 -0.12
N VAL A 51 -8.09 -10.12 0.33
CA VAL A 51 -8.43 -10.14 1.75
C VAL A 51 -7.80 -11.34 2.45
N HIS A 52 -6.93 -11.07 3.43
CA HIS A 52 -6.35 -12.05 4.33
C HIS A 52 -7.23 -12.21 5.59
N ARG A 53 -8.16 -13.17 5.53
CA ARG A 53 -9.11 -13.44 6.63
C ARG A 53 -8.51 -14.10 7.87
N LEU A 54 -7.28 -14.61 7.79
CA LEU A 54 -6.57 -15.26 8.89
C LEU A 54 -5.71 -14.28 9.72
N ALA A 55 -5.60 -13.02 9.30
CA ALA A 55 -4.98 -11.97 10.11
C ALA A 55 -5.98 -11.42 11.15
N THR A 56 -5.50 -11.03 12.32
CA THR A 56 -6.31 -10.31 13.33
C THR A 56 -5.66 -8.94 13.62
N PRO A 57 -6.30 -7.81 13.27
CA PRO A 57 -7.56 -7.71 12.52
C PRO A 57 -7.41 -8.25 11.10
N ALA A 58 -8.54 -8.61 10.46
CA ALA A 58 -8.52 -9.01 9.05
C ALA A 58 -8.02 -7.84 8.20
N VAL A 59 -7.04 -8.12 7.34
CA VAL A 59 -6.41 -7.12 6.47
C VAL A 59 -6.67 -7.44 5.00
N ALA A 60 -6.63 -6.43 4.16
CA ALA A 60 -6.49 -6.58 2.72
C ALA A 60 -5.10 -6.12 2.28
N ASP A 61 -4.53 -6.81 1.31
CA ASP A 61 -3.32 -6.41 0.59
C ASP A 61 -3.74 -5.90 -0.79
N TRP A 62 -3.52 -4.61 -1.05
CA TRP A 62 -3.79 -4.00 -2.34
C TRP A 62 -2.52 -3.96 -3.16
N SER A 63 -2.56 -4.43 -4.41
CA SER A 63 -1.40 -4.51 -5.28
C SER A 63 -1.60 -3.86 -6.64
N GLY A 64 -0.49 -3.49 -7.26
CA GLY A 64 -0.45 -2.89 -8.59
C GLY A 64 0.96 -2.43 -8.96
N THR A 65 1.12 -1.82 -10.13
CA THR A 65 2.42 -1.27 -10.56
C THR A 65 2.40 0.26 -10.49
N VAL A 66 3.36 0.83 -9.76
CA VAL A 66 3.60 2.28 -9.69
C VAL A 66 5.05 2.54 -10.11
N ALA A 67 5.25 3.39 -11.11
CA ALA A 67 6.59 3.75 -11.61
C ALA A 67 7.50 2.55 -11.92
N GLY A 68 6.92 1.45 -12.40
CA GLY A 68 7.62 0.20 -12.72
C GLY A 68 7.97 -0.70 -11.53
N LEU A 69 7.51 -0.37 -10.31
CA LEU A 69 7.62 -1.22 -9.12
C LEU A 69 6.27 -1.86 -8.80
N GLU A 70 6.28 -3.14 -8.46
CA GLU A 70 5.13 -3.78 -7.82
C GLU A 70 4.95 -3.18 -6.42
N CYS A 71 3.81 -2.57 -6.17
CA CYS A 71 3.51 -1.86 -4.93
C CYS A 71 2.42 -2.58 -4.18
N HIS A 72 2.60 -2.72 -2.88
CA HIS A 72 1.60 -3.30 -1.99
C HIS A 72 1.25 -2.33 -0.87
N VAL A 73 -0.04 -2.13 -0.61
CA VAL A 73 -0.55 -1.33 0.51
C VAL A 73 -1.49 -2.18 1.34
N ARG A 74 -1.25 -2.25 2.66
CA ARG A 74 -2.16 -2.94 3.59
C ARG A 74 -3.31 -2.04 4.02
N SER A 75 -4.50 -2.59 4.13
CA SER A 75 -5.66 -1.92 4.73
C SER A 75 -6.45 -2.86 5.65
N LEU A 76 -7.41 -2.31 6.40
CA LEU A 76 -8.46 -3.15 7.00
C LEU A 76 -9.29 -3.83 5.90
N ALA A 77 -9.65 -5.10 6.11
CA ALA A 77 -10.40 -5.90 5.13
C ALA A 77 -11.83 -5.38 4.89
N GLY A 78 -12.46 -4.79 5.92
CA GLY A 78 -13.84 -4.29 5.83
C GLY A 78 -14.03 -3.08 4.89
N ALA A 79 -12.94 -2.53 4.37
CA ALA A 79 -12.94 -1.41 3.44
C ALA A 79 -12.82 -1.85 1.96
N VAL A 80 -12.62 -3.14 1.69
CA VAL A 80 -12.74 -3.71 0.34
C VAL A 80 -14.23 -3.82 0.01
N ARG A 81 -14.71 -3.03 -0.95
CA ARG A 81 -16.07 -3.08 -1.51
C ARG A 81 -15.99 -3.25 -3.02
#